data_AF-A0A846CQQ2-F1
#
_entry.id   AF-A0A846CQQ2-F1
#
_cell.length_a   1.000
_cell.length_b   1.000
_cell.length_c   1.000
_cell.angle_alpha   90.00
_cell.angle_beta   90.00
_cell.angle_gamma   90.00
#
_symmetry.space_group_name_H-M   'P 1'
#
loop_
_entity.id
_entity.type
_entity.pdbx_description
1 polymer ?
#
loop_
_entity_poly.entity_id
_entity_poly.type
_entity_poly.pdbx_seq_one_letter_code
_entity_poly.pdbx_strand_id
1 'polypeptide(L)'
;QFEAGLAQPYEAVQPILNLHTLIGWSLSGIIAALTGWRYVIRSNNTEKLPMPYLGLGFLLVVVVCFQVYLGDELVWVYGLHTVPVVEAIKEGILQ
;
A
#
# COMPACT_ATOMS: atom_id res chain seq x y z
N GLN A 1 8.16 18.35 -1.77
CA GLN A 1 7.42 17.07 -2.01
C GLN A 1 8.20 16.10 -2.90
N PHE A 2 8.77 16.51 -4.03
CA PHE A 2 9.64 15.62 -4.84
C PHE A 2 10.91 15.15 -4.10
N GLU A 3 11.56 16.03 -3.33
CA GLU A 3 12.80 15.68 -2.62
C GLU A 3 12.60 14.70 -1.44
N ALA A 4 11.42 14.72 -0.80
CA ALA A 4 11.09 13.80 0.28
C ALA A 4 10.88 12.35 -0.21
N GLY A 5 10.49 12.17 -1.46
CA GLY A 5 10.43 10.86 -2.11
C GLY A 5 11.77 10.35 -2.67
N LEU A 6 12.81 11.21 -2.66
CA LEU A 6 14.17 10.88 -3.13
C LEU A 6 15.18 10.73 -1.97
N ALA A 7 14.78 11.04 -0.74
CA ALA A 7 15.58 10.80 0.44
C ALA A 7 15.73 9.27 0.65
N GLN A 8 16.96 8.81 0.87
CA GLN A 8 17.21 7.41 1.19
C GLN A 8 16.46 7.08 2.49
N PRO A 9 15.65 6.01 2.53
CA PRO A 9 14.98 5.61 3.76
C PRO A 9 16.02 5.19 4.79
N TYR A 10 15.94 5.79 5.99
CA TYR A 10 16.80 5.42 7.11
C TYR A 10 16.39 4.06 7.70
N GLU A 11 17.29 3.38 8.39
CA GLU A 11 17.16 1.97 8.80
C GLU A 11 15.82 1.65 9.49
N ALA A 12 15.33 2.54 10.36
CA ALA A 12 14.12 2.32 11.13
C ALA A 12 12.81 2.39 10.30
N VAL A 13 12.80 3.12 9.18
CA VAL A 13 11.60 3.29 8.33
C VAL A 13 11.57 2.28 7.17
N GLN A 14 12.73 1.73 6.80
CA GLN A 14 12.88 0.87 5.63
C GLN A 14 11.94 -0.36 5.60
N PRO A 15 11.72 -1.11 6.71
CA PRO A 15 10.82 -2.26 6.68
C PRO A 15 9.36 -1.88 6.38
N ILE A 16 8.87 -0.79 6.99
CA ILE A 16 7.51 -0.29 6.81
C ILE A 16 7.34 0.25 5.38
N LEU A 17 8.32 1.01 4.88
CA LEU A 17 8.30 1.54 3.52
C LEU A 17 8.31 0.42 2.48
N ASN A 18 9.13 -0.62 2.67
CA ASN A 18 9.20 -1.77 1.79
C ASN A 18 7.87 -2.53 1.76
N LEU A 19 7.25 -2.77 2.92
CA LEU A 19 5.95 -3.43 3.00
C LEU A 19 4.83 -2.61 2.35
N HIS A 20 4.76 -1.30 2.65
CA HIS A 20 3.79 -0.39 2.04
C HIS A 20 3.93 -0.38 0.52
N THR A 21 5.16 -0.26 0.01
CA THR A 21 5.43 -0.24 -1.42
C THR A 21 5.08 -1.57 -2.08
N LEU A 22 5.56 -2.70 -1.53
CA LEU A 22 5.34 -4.02 -2.12
C LEU A 22 3.85 -4.38 -2.20
N ILE A 23 3.12 -4.17 -1.10
CA ILE A 23 1.68 -4.47 -1.05
C ILE A 23 0.91 -3.48 -1.93
N GLY A 24 1.26 -2.19 -1.91
CA GLY A 24 0.66 -1.17 -2.77
C GLY A 24 0.76 -1.50 -4.27
N TRP A 25 1.93 -1.95 -4.73
CA TRP A 25 2.10 -2.40 -6.11
C TRP A 25 1.31 -3.68 -6.40
N SER A 26 1.32 -4.63 -5.45
CA SER A 26 0.58 -5.89 -5.57
C SER A 26 -0.94 -5.69 -5.63
N LEU A 27 -1.48 -4.66 -4.94
CA LEU A 27 -2.90 -4.31 -4.98
C LEU A 27 -3.41 -4.03 -6.39
N SER A 28 -2.59 -3.44 -7.26
CA SER A 28 -2.97 -3.21 -8.66
C SER A 28 -3.27 -4.53 -9.38
N GLY A 29 -2.41 -5.54 -9.20
CA GLY A 29 -2.62 -6.87 -9.76
C GLY A 29 -3.83 -7.58 -9.17
N ILE A 30 -4.03 -7.48 -7.86
CA ILE A 30 -5.19 -8.07 -7.17
C ILE A 30 -6.50 -7.45 -7.65
N ILE A 31 -6.56 -6.12 -7.75
CA ILE A 31 -7.76 -5.40 -8.23
C ILE A 31 -8.03 -5.76 -9.69
N ALA A 32 -7.02 -5.81 -10.54
CA ALA A 32 -7.18 -6.23 -11.95
C ALA A 32 -7.73 -7.66 -12.04
N ALA A 33 -7.20 -8.60 -11.26
CA ALA A 33 -7.66 -9.98 -11.21
C ALA A 33 -9.12 -10.10 -10.73
N LEU A 34 -9.48 -9.43 -9.63
CA LEU A 34 -10.86 -9.42 -9.12
C LEU A 34 -11.83 -8.75 -10.08
N THR A 35 -11.40 -7.72 -10.80
CA THR A 35 -12.19 -7.07 -11.85
C THR A 35 -12.44 -8.02 -13.02
N GLY A 36 -11.39 -8.71 -13.48
CA GLY A 36 -11.51 -9.73 -14.52
C GLY A 36 -12.42 -10.89 -14.09
N TRP A 37 -12.28 -11.38 -12.87
CA TRP A 37 -13.16 -12.42 -12.34
C TRP A 37 -14.62 -11.95 -12.24
N ARG A 38 -14.85 -10.71 -11.78
CA ARG A 38 -16.20 -10.12 -11.76
C ARG A 38 -16.83 -10.11 -13.15
N TYR A 39 -16.05 -9.81 -14.19
CA TYR A 39 -16.49 -9.86 -15.57
C TYR A 39 -16.89 -11.28 -15.99
N VAL A 40 -16.08 -12.30 -15.69
CA VAL A 40 -16.38 -13.71 -16.00
C VAL A 40 -17.65 -14.19 -15.28
N ILE A 41 -17.84 -13.83 -14.01
CA ILE A 41 -19.08 -14.15 -13.27
C ILE A 41 -20.30 -13.57 -13.99
N ARG A 42 -20.18 -12.32 -14.48
CA ARG A 42 -21.26 -11.65 -15.21
C ARG A 42 -21.52 -12.30 -16.57
N SER A 43 -20.49 -12.68 -17.33
CA SER A 43 -20.66 -13.30 -18.65
C SER A 43 -21.35 -14.67 -18.59
N ASN A 44 -21.26 -15.35 -17.44
CA ASN A 44 -21.92 -16.64 -17.22
C ASN A 44 -23.41 -16.51 -16.80
N ASN A 45 -24.01 -15.31 -16.91
CA ASN A 45 -25.41 -15.02 -16.52
C ASN A 45 -25.74 -15.40 -15.06
N THR A 46 -24.76 -15.32 -14.16
CA THR A 46 -24.99 -15.61 -12.74
C THR A 46 -25.66 -14.41 -12.07
N GLU A 47 -26.92 -14.56 -11.63
CA GLU A 47 -27.66 -13.51 -10.90
C GLU A 47 -27.13 -13.25 -9.47
N LYS A 48 -26.30 -14.16 -8.96
CA LYS A 48 -25.74 -14.11 -7.60
C LYS A 48 -24.22 -14.02 -7.62
N LEU A 49 -23.66 -13.29 -6.66
CA LEU A 49 -22.21 -13.31 -6.45
C LEU A 49 -21.82 -14.59 -5.70
N PRO A 50 -20.80 -15.33 -6.19
CA PRO A 50 -20.35 -16.52 -5.51
C PRO A 50 -19.67 -16.14 -4.18
N MET A 51 -19.90 -16.93 -3.13
CA MET A 51 -19.38 -16.65 -1.78
C MET A 51 -17.85 -16.44 -1.74
N PRO A 52 -17.02 -17.19 -2.50
CA PRO A 52 -15.58 -16.93 -2.58
C PRO A 52 -15.23 -15.53 -3.08
N TYR A 53 -15.99 -14.98 -4.03
CA TYR A 53 -15.76 -13.62 -4.53
C TYR A 53 -16.02 -12.57 -3.44
N LEU A 54 -17.06 -12.77 -2.64
CA LEU A 54 -17.36 -11.90 -1.49
C LEU A 54 -16.27 -12.00 -0.42
N GLY A 55 -15.81 -13.22 -0.10
CA GLY A 55 -14.74 -13.45 0.85
C GLY A 55 -13.43 -12.77 0.44
N LEU A 56 -13.06 -12.86 -0.84
CA LEU A 56 -11.88 -12.16 -1.37
C LEU A 56 -12.06 -10.64 -1.42
N GLY A 57 -13.28 -10.16 -1.70
CA GLY A 57 -13.58 -8.73 -1.60
C GLY A 57 -13.40 -8.19 -0.18
N PHE A 58 -13.86 -8.94 0.83
CA PHE A 58 -13.64 -8.59 2.23
C PHE A 58 -12.14 -8.61 2.59
N LEU A 59 -11.41 -9.65 2.18
CA LEU A 59 -9.96 -9.73 2.38
C LEU A 59 -9.25 -8.52 1.76
N LEU A 60 -9.63 -8.11 0.54
CA LEU A 60 -9.09 -6.92 -0.11
C LEU A 60 -9.30 -5.67 0.74
N VAL A 61 -10.48 -5.49 1.33
CA VAL A 61 -10.76 -4.35 2.23
C VAL A 61 -9.81 -4.36 3.42
N VAL A 62 -9.59 -5.52 4.07
CA VAL A 62 -8.65 -5.65 5.19
C VAL A 62 -7.22 -5.26 4.76
N VAL A 63 -6.77 -5.72 3.59
CA VAL A 63 -5.45 -5.36 3.05
C VAL A 63 -5.34 -3.86 2.78
N VAL A 64 -6.39 -3.23 2.25
CA VAL A 64 -6.43 -1.77 2.04
C VAL A 64 -6.36 -1.01 3.37
N CYS A 65 -7.10 -1.44 4.39
CA CYS A 65 -7.00 -0.85 5.73
C CYS A 65 -5.58 -0.98 6.29
N PHE A 66 -4.93 -2.13 6.10
CA PHE A 66 -3.54 -2.31 6.50
C PHE A 66 -2.58 -1.40 5.72
N GLN A 67 -2.85 -1.14 4.43
CA GLN A 67 -2.07 -0.16 3.66
C GLN A 67 -2.21 1.27 4.16
N VAL A 68 -3.42 1.67 4.56
CA VAL A 68 -3.65 2.99 5.19
C VAL A 68 -2.84 3.09 6.48
N TYR A 69 -2.88 2.06 7.33
CA TYR A 69 -2.10 2.02 8.57
C TYR A 69 -0.59 2.20 8.32
N LEU A 70 0.00 1.44 7.40
CA LEU A 70 1.44 1.58 7.08
C LEU A 70 1.74 2.98 6.51
N GLY A 71 0.86 3.52 5.66
CA GLY A 71 1.00 4.87 5.13
C GLY A 71 0.97 5.93 6.23
N ASP A 72 0.08 5.78 7.20
CA ASP A 72 -0.01 6.68 8.35
C ASP A 72 1.25 6.60 9.22
N GLU A 73 1.83 5.41 9.44
CA GLU A 73 3.13 5.30 10.13
C GLU A 73 4.24 6.05 9.39
N LEU A 74 4.36 5.88 8.06
CA LEU A 74 5.37 6.58 7.26
C LEU A 74 5.26 8.10 7.36
N VAL A 75 4.04 8.61 7.46
CA VAL A 75 3.73 10.04 7.52
C VAL A 75 3.91 10.56 8.95
N TRP A 76 3.19 9.99 9.90
CA TRP A 76 3.00 10.58 11.24
C TRP A 76 4.00 10.07 12.28
N VAL A 77 4.47 8.84 12.15
CA VAL A 77 5.44 8.26 13.09
C VAL A 77 6.86 8.52 12.62
N TYR A 78 7.16 8.19 11.36
CA TYR A 78 8.50 8.29 10.81
C TYR A 78 8.80 9.62 10.11
N GLY A 79 7.78 10.46 9.90
CA GLY A 79 7.96 11.84 9.42
C GLY A 79 8.62 11.94 8.06
N LEU A 80 8.50 10.93 7.18
CA LEU A 80 9.28 10.79 5.94
C LEU A 80 9.14 11.98 4.97
N HIS A 81 8.10 12.79 5.14
CA HIS A 81 7.80 13.97 4.33
C HIS A 81 8.07 15.30 5.05
N THR A 82 8.56 15.27 6.29
CA THR A 82 8.83 16.47 7.09
C THR A 82 10.22 17.01 6.76
N VAL A 83 10.32 18.34 6.67
CA VAL A 83 11.58 19.05 6.36
C VAL A 83 12.72 18.65 7.31
N PRO A 84 12.52 18.55 8.64
CA PRO A 84 13.59 18.20 9.57
C PRO A 84 14.16 16.79 9.34
N VAL A 85 13.31 15.81 9.03
CA VAL A 85 13.75 14.43 8.76
C VAL A 85 14.52 14.36 7.44
N VAL A 86 14.05 15.06 6.41
CA VAL A 86 14.74 15.12 5.11
C VAL A 86 16.10 15.79 5.24
N GLU A 87 16.20 16.87 6.01
CA GLU A 87 17.48 17.55 6.28
C GLU A 87 18.42 16.66 7.09
N ALA A 88 17.93 15.99 8.14
CA ALA A 88 18.74 15.06 8.94
C ALA A 88 19.30 13.87 8.13
N ILE A 89 18.54 13.37 7.15
CA ILE A 89 19.02 12.35 6.20
C ILE A 89 20.08 12.94 5.26
N LYS A 90 19.85 14.14 4.71
CA LYS A 90 20.83 14.83 3.84
C LYS A 90 22.15 15.11 4.56
N GLU A 91 22.10 15.40 5.85
CA GLU A 91 23.26 15.64 6.72
C GLU A 91 23.89 14.34 7.25
N GLY A 92 23.28 13.17 7.00
CA GLY A 92 23.79 11.86 7.43
C GLY A 92 23.65 11.58 8.93
N ILE A 93 22.81 12.35 9.62
CA ILE A 93 22.49 12.19 11.06
C ILE A 93 21.57 10.98 11.26
N LEU A 94 20.66 10.76 10.31
CA LEU A 94 19.84 9.55 10.21
C LEU A 94 20.39 8.68 9.07
N GLN A 95 20.62 7.41 9.36
CA GLN A 95 21.11 6.40 8.42
C GLN A 95 20.13 5.24 8.33
#